data_AF-A0A520VVE7-F1
#
_entry.id   AF-A0A520VVE7-F1
#
_cell.length_a   1.000
_cell.length_b   1.000
_cell.length_c   1.000
_cell.angle_alpha   90.00
_cell.angle_beta   90.00
_cell.angle_gamma   90.00
#
_symmetry.space_group_name_H-M   'P 1'
#
loop_
_entity.id
_entity.type
_entity.pdbx_description
1 polymer ?
#
loop_
_entity_poly.entity_id
_entity_poly.type
_entity_poly.pdbx_seq_one_letter_code
_entity_poly.pdbx_strand_id
1 'polypeptide(L)'
;MESEKNWKNISDDISEVTKKIKDKVNDEDLVEDLKDSLKQTIDNTSEVLSSLMETINSTIKDEEIRKDTKDIIEKVNTEVASTLKSTREKILGIENPEKNFEEE
;
A
#
# COMPACT_ATOMS: atom_id res chain seq x y z
N MET A 1 -10.51 14.85 8.93
CA MET A 1 -11.90 14.66 8.48
C MET A 1 -12.02 14.36 6.99
N GLU A 2 -11.51 15.18 6.06
CA GLU A 2 -11.66 14.90 4.61
C GLU A 2 -10.65 13.86 4.09
N SER A 3 -9.39 13.92 4.55
CA SER A 3 -8.37 12.90 4.27
C SER A 3 -8.73 11.51 4.81
N GLU A 4 -9.27 11.43 6.03
CA GLU A 4 -9.76 10.18 6.64
C GLU A 4 -10.92 9.58 5.83
N LYS A 5 -11.81 10.41 5.26
CA LYS A 5 -12.89 9.94 4.38
C LYS A 5 -12.34 9.33 3.09
N ASN A 6 -11.29 9.92 2.51
CA ASN A 6 -10.70 9.42 1.27
C ASN A 6 -10.01 8.06 1.48
N TRP A 7 -9.21 7.89 2.54
CA TRP A 7 -8.59 6.61 2.86
C TRP A 7 -9.62 5.53 3.21
N LYS A 8 -10.69 5.91 3.90
CA LYS A 8 -11.81 5.00 4.18
C LYS A 8 -12.47 4.51 2.90
N ASN A 9 -12.80 5.40 1.96
CA ASN A 9 -13.40 5.03 0.69
C ASN A 9 -12.50 4.08 -0.11
N ILE A 10 -11.19 4.35 -0.16
CA ILE A 10 -10.20 3.46 -0.80
C ILE A 10 -10.20 2.08 -0.13
N SER A 11 -10.20 2.03 1.20
CA SER A 11 -10.28 0.76 1.95
C SER A 11 -11.57 -0.02 1.66
N ASP A 12 -12.69 0.69 1.50
CA ASP A 12 -13.98 0.10 1.17
C ASP A 12 -13.98 -0.46 -0.26
N ASP A 13 -13.43 0.26 -1.23
CA ASP A 13 -13.26 -0.21 -2.62
C ASP A 13 -12.37 -1.46 -2.69
N ILE A 14 -11.26 -1.49 -1.93
CA ILE A 14 -10.38 -2.66 -1.81
C ILE A 14 -11.17 -3.87 -1.28
N SER A 15 -12.04 -3.67 -0.30
CA SER A 15 -12.89 -4.72 0.26
C SER A 15 -13.85 -5.29 -0.78
N GLU A 16 -14.44 -4.44 -1.62
CA GLU A 16 -15.33 -4.87 -2.71
C GLU A 16 -14.57 -5.66 -3.78
N VAL A 17 -13.42 -5.17 -4.22
CA VAL A 17 -12.56 -5.86 -5.21
C VAL A 17 -12.09 -7.21 -4.66
N THR A 18 -11.70 -7.26 -3.39
CA THR A 18 -11.29 -8.52 -2.73
C THR A 18 -12.40 -9.57 -2.81
N LYS A 19 -13.66 -9.21 -2.56
CA LYS A 19 -14.80 -10.14 -2.66
C LYS A 19 -14.91 -10.71 -4.08
N LYS A 20 -14.83 -9.85 -5.09
CA LYS A 20 -14.88 -10.25 -6.51
C LYS A 20 -13.74 -11.18 -6.91
N ILE A 21 -12.54 -10.98 -6.35
CA ILE A 21 -11.37 -11.85 -6.59
C ILE A 21 -11.54 -13.19 -5.89
N LYS A 22 -12.03 -13.20 -4.64
CA LYS A 22 -12.30 -14.44 -3.90
C LYS A 22 -13.29 -15.35 -4.63
N ASP A 23 -14.29 -14.77 -5.29
CA ASP A 23 -15.27 -15.51 -6.10
C ASP A 23 -14.65 -16.15 -7.37
N LYS A 24 -13.45 -15.70 -7.76
CA LYS A 24 -12.70 -16.17 -8.94
C LYS A 24 -11.40 -16.90 -8.59
N VAL A 25 -11.13 -17.16 -7.31
CA VAL A 25 -9.85 -17.73 -6.83
C VAL A 25 -9.53 -19.14 -7.37
N ASN A 26 -10.51 -19.80 -7.98
CA ASN A 26 -10.32 -21.10 -8.65
C ASN A 26 -9.63 -20.98 -10.03
N ASP A 27 -9.47 -19.77 -10.57
CA ASP A 27 -8.62 -19.48 -11.73
C ASP A 27 -7.21 -19.09 -11.24
N GLU A 28 -6.36 -20.09 -11.00
CA GLU A 28 -4.99 -19.93 -10.46
C GLU A 28 -4.15 -18.89 -11.24
N ASP A 29 -4.23 -18.88 -12.57
CA ASP A 29 -3.51 -17.96 -13.46
C ASP A 29 -3.87 -16.48 -13.21
N LEU A 30 -5.16 -16.19 -12.98
CA LEU A 30 -5.61 -14.81 -12.74
C LEU A 30 -5.14 -14.28 -11.39
N VAL A 31 -4.99 -15.16 -10.39
CA VAL A 31 -4.52 -14.80 -9.05
C VAL A 31 -3.01 -14.50 -9.08
N GLU A 32 -2.23 -15.22 -9.90
CA GLU A 32 -0.80 -14.98 -10.07
C GLU A 32 -0.51 -13.66 -10.80
N ASP A 33 -1.21 -13.37 -11.90
CA ASP A 33 -1.08 -12.08 -12.61
C ASP A 33 -1.43 -10.87 -11.71
N LEU A 34 -2.44 -11.03 -10.86
CA LEU A 34 -2.84 -10.03 -9.86
C LEU A 34 -1.76 -9.81 -8.80
N LYS A 35 -1.10 -10.89 -8.34
CA LYS A 35 0.04 -10.81 -7.40
C LYS A 35 1.19 -10.01 -7.99
N ASP A 36 1.56 -10.32 -9.22
CA ASP A 36 2.69 -9.69 -9.90
C ASP A 36 2.39 -8.22 -10.21
N SER A 37 1.19 -7.92 -10.68
CA SER A 37 0.74 -6.54 -10.91
C SER A 37 0.73 -5.71 -9.62
N LEU A 38 0.26 -6.30 -8.51
CA LEU A 38 0.26 -5.63 -7.20
C LEU A 38 1.70 -5.39 -6.71
N LYS A 39 2.59 -6.38 -6.86
CA LYS A 39 4.00 -6.25 -6.50
C LYS A 39 4.68 -5.12 -7.29
N GLN A 40 4.53 -5.10 -8.61
CA GLN A 40 5.07 -4.04 -9.45
C GLN A 40 4.53 -2.67 -9.05
N THR A 41 3.24 -2.58 -8.72
CA THR A 41 2.62 -1.34 -8.25
C THR A 41 3.22 -0.86 -6.92
N ILE A 42 3.47 -1.77 -5.98
CA ILE A 42 4.15 -1.47 -4.71
C ILE A 42 5.56 -0.93 -4.97
N ASP A 43 6.35 -1.63 -5.79
CA ASP A 43 7.73 -1.27 -6.10
C ASP A 43 7.81 0.11 -6.78
N ASN A 44 6.99 0.33 -7.83
CA ASN A 44 6.91 1.62 -8.53
C ASN A 44 6.51 2.77 -7.60
N THR A 45 5.54 2.54 -6.70
CA THR A 45 5.08 3.56 -5.74
C THR A 45 6.19 3.92 -4.74
N SER A 46 6.96 2.92 -4.28
CA SER A 46 8.10 3.13 -3.39
C SER A 46 9.19 3.98 -4.06
N GLU A 47 9.49 3.73 -5.33
CA GLU A 47 10.45 4.52 -6.11
C GLU A 47 10.00 5.97 -6.29
N VAL A 48 8.71 6.20 -6.58
CA VAL A 48 8.12 7.54 -6.70
C VAL A 48 8.22 8.31 -5.38
N LEU A 49 7.84 7.71 -4.26
CA LEU A 49 7.92 8.35 -2.95
C LEU A 49 9.36 8.66 -2.53
N SER A 50 10.29 7.76 -2.84
CA SER A 50 11.73 7.97 -2.59
C SER A 50 12.26 9.14 -3.42
N SER A 51 11.93 9.18 -4.72
CA SER A 51 12.33 10.25 -5.64
C SER A 51 11.76 11.62 -5.20
N LEU A 52 10.52 11.63 -4.69
CA LEU A 52 9.90 12.83 -4.14
C LEU A 52 10.64 13.32 -2.89
N MET A 53 11.01 12.39 -1.99
CA MET A 53 11.78 12.70 -0.78
C MET A 53 13.17 13.28 -1.11
N GLU A 54 13.84 12.71 -2.11
CA GLU A 54 15.12 13.23 -2.63
C GLU A 54 14.96 14.63 -3.24
N THR A 55 13.91 14.83 -4.05
CA THR A 55 13.62 16.13 -4.67
C THR A 55 13.35 17.21 -3.63
N ILE A 56 12.62 16.88 -2.57
CA ILE A 56 12.40 17.79 -1.43
C ILE A 56 13.73 18.15 -0.75
N ASN A 57 14.58 17.16 -0.51
CA ASN A 57 15.90 17.34 0.09
C ASN A 57 16.81 18.26 -0.73
N SER A 58 16.83 18.09 -2.05
CA SER A 58 17.74 18.81 -2.94
C SER A 58 17.24 20.21 -3.31
N THR A 59 15.92 20.41 -3.31
CA THR A 59 15.30 21.63 -3.87
C THR A 59 14.90 22.65 -2.79
N ILE A 60 14.35 22.19 -1.67
CA ILE A 60 13.88 23.09 -0.62
C ILE A 60 15.06 23.43 0.30
N LYS A 61 15.58 24.65 0.15
CA LYS A 61 16.74 25.14 0.90
C LYS A 61 16.40 25.59 2.31
N ASP A 62 15.18 26.09 2.49
CA ASP A 62 14.69 26.48 3.81
C ASP A 62 14.48 25.24 4.68
N GLU A 63 15.15 25.19 5.83
CA GLU A 63 15.18 23.98 6.64
C GLU A 63 13.85 23.66 7.31
N GLU A 64 13.10 24.68 7.73
CA GLU A 64 11.81 24.54 8.39
C GLU A 64 10.76 24.06 7.38
N ILE A 65 10.67 24.72 6.22
CA ILE A 65 9.76 24.31 5.14
C ILE A 65 10.12 22.92 4.64
N ARG A 66 11.41 22.60 4.49
CA ARG A 66 11.86 21.26 4.07
C ARG A 66 11.40 20.20 5.07
N LYS A 67 11.57 20.45 6.36
CA LYS A 67 11.15 19.52 7.42
C LYS A 67 9.65 19.31 7.40
N ASP A 68 8.85 20.39 7.41
CA ASP A 68 7.39 20.29 7.39
C ASP A 68 6.88 19.53 6.15
N THR A 69 7.50 19.76 4.99
CA THR A 69 7.15 19.07 3.75
C THR A 69 7.50 17.59 3.83
N LYS A 70 8.65 17.21 4.40
CA LYS A 70 9.00 15.81 4.63
C LYS A 70 8.01 15.11 5.54
N ASP A 71 7.63 15.74 6.65
CA ASP A 71 6.69 15.18 7.61
C ASP A 71 5.33 14.87 6.95
N ILE A 72 4.91 15.67 5.95
CA ILE A 72 3.72 15.40 5.14
C ILE A 72 3.93 14.16 4.26
N ILE A 73 5.06 14.05 3.55
CA ILE A 73 5.35 12.89 2.69
C ILE A 73 5.50 11.60 3.51
N GLU A 74 6.06 11.66 4.71
CA GLU A 74 6.14 10.51 5.61
C GLU A 74 4.75 10.02 6.04
N LYS A 75 3.80 10.94 6.28
CA LYS A 75 2.39 10.57 6.53
C LYS A 75 1.76 9.91 5.31
N VAL A 76 1.99 10.45 4.11
CA VAL A 76 1.51 9.83 2.86
C VAL A 76 2.09 8.42 2.70
N ASN A 77 3.39 8.24 2.91
CA ASN A 77 4.05 6.95 2.84
C ASN A 77 3.44 5.94 3.82
N THR A 78 3.13 6.37 5.04
CA THR A 78 2.51 5.53 6.07
C THR A 78 1.11 5.05 5.65
N GLU A 79 0.27 5.94 5.13
CA GLU A 79 -1.08 5.61 4.67
C GLU A 79 -1.07 4.69 3.45
N VAL A 80 -0.17 4.95 2.50
CA VAL A 80 0.04 4.10 1.32
C VAL A 80 0.51 2.70 1.74
N ALA A 81 1.51 2.60 2.61
CA ALA A 81 2.01 1.32 3.10
C ALA A 81 0.92 0.52 3.85
N SER A 82 0.14 1.19 4.70
CA SER A 82 -0.99 0.57 5.43
C SER A 82 -2.07 0.05 4.48
N THR A 83 -2.43 0.86 3.47
CA THR A 83 -3.41 0.50 2.44
C THR A 83 -2.93 -0.69 1.61
N LEU A 84 -1.68 -0.67 1.13
CA LEU A 84 -1.09 -1.75 0.35
C LEU A 84 -0.94 -3.04 1.15
N LYS A 85 -0.55 -2.96 2.43
CA LYS A 85 -0.51 -4.10 3.35
C LYS A 85 -1.90 -4.73 3.50
N SER A 86 -2.92 -3.90 3.77
CA SER A 86 -4.30 -4.36 3.89
C SER A 86 -4.79 -5.02 2.59
N THR A 87 -4.46 -4.47 1.44
CA THR A 87 -4.75 -5.05 0.12
C THR A 87 -4.05 -6.39 -0.07
N ARG A 88 -2.76 -6.48 0.27
CA ARG A 88 -1.98 -7.72 0.16
C ARG A 88 -2.56 -8.83 1.03
N GLU A 89 -2.86 -8.54 2.29
CA GLU A 89 -3.45 -9.51 3.22
C GLU A 89 -4.83 -9.99 2.73
N LYS A 90 -5.68 -9.06 2.27
CA LYS A 90 -7.03 -9.35 1.79
C LYS A 90 -7.06 -10.12 0.47
N ILE A 91 -6.23 -9.74 -0.51
CA ILE A 91 -6.24 -10.33 -1.86
C ILE A 91 -5.41 -11.61 -1.92
N LEU A 92 -4.25 -11.65 -1.26
CA LEU A 92 -3.30 -12.76 -1.42
C LEU A 92 -3.47 -13.86 -0.37
N GLY A 93 -4.28 -13.65 0.67
CA GLY A 93 -4.45 -14.61 1.77
C GLY A 93 -3.16 -14.90 2.54
N ILE A 94 -2.12 -14.08 2.36
CA ILE A 94 -0.88 -14.19 3.12
C ILE A 94 -1.14 -13.53 4.47
N GLU A 95 -1.70 -14.28 5.41
CA GLU A 95 -1.45 -14.00 6.82
C GLU A 95 0.06 -14.14 7.06
N ASN A 96 0.59 -13.28 7.91
CA ASN A 96 1.98 -13.27 8.35
C ASN A 96 2.53 -14.72 8.48
N PRO A 97 3.67 -15.09 7.87
CA PRO A 97 4.21 -16.45 7.95
C PRO A 97 4.51 -16.94 9.39
N GLU A 98 4.40 -16.07 10.39
CA GLU A 98 4.57 -16.37 11.81
C GLU A 98 3.34 -16.99 12.49
N LYS A 99 2.24 -17.30 11.77
CA LYS A 99 1.02 -17.89 12.36
C LYS A 99 0.80 -19.38 12.09
N ASN A 100 1.80 -20.10 11.60
CA ASN A 100 1.70 -21.55 11.38
C ASN A 100 2.74 -22.33 12.19
N PHE A 101 2.74 -22.20 13.51
CA PHE A 101 3.15 -23.27 14.43
C PHE A 101 2.43 -23.04 15.76
N GLU A 102 1.93 -24.13 16.36
CA GLU A 102 1.01 -24.22 17.51
C GLU A 102 -0.48 -24.25 17.06
N GLU A 103 -1.21 -25.36 17.08
CA GLU A 103 -1.09 -26.63 17.83
C GLU A 103 -1.67 -27.81 17.03
N GLU A 104 -1.12 -29.00 17.32
CA GLU A 104 -1.65 -30.34 16.98
C GLU A 104 -3.05 -30.60 17.54
#